data_AF-A0A1I4GI62-F1
#
_entry.id   AF-A0A1I4GI62-F1
#
_cell.length_a   1.000
_cell.length_b   1.000
_cell.length_c   1.000
_cell.angle_alpha   90.00
_cell.angle_beta   90.00
_cell.angle_gamma   90.00
#
_symmetry.space_group_name_H-M   'P 1'
#
loop_
_entity.id
_entity.type
_entity.pdbx_description
1 polymer ?
#
loop_
_entity_poly.entity_id
_entity_poly.type
_entity_poly.pdbx_seq_one_letter_code
_entity_poly.pdbx_strand_id
1 'polypeptide(L)'
;MASHQGRWGWSLCLFAAAAPAAERPEWLPFMGGEASQAHAIHLSTQKLRADGLLESASRYPRTSAAGWTAEQHQRGWYEYLERLIDCESGLYVDTALSLLDRDNRLVARRETRRDDQLQQIALTRSDVAAHRWPSHSEIWLACAASRDPAVGADARSTMSDNGGPYAYDFEAIGASPPPDGNGLYERLRAQYDAERARDSMPSPRPAGPAAGPYKGAPWLTVGDHEAGAWHVAGLRHRGGGTIEVAQRAGHDRQPPPALPDDADLRIEHKIDCRTGLIVPVAKAYYAADSERLLLRTSTPVFDTLQTLSRDAQWASAWTPWLGPTLPGDAAALCFAAAARCNGGKAQAPGTLFEIDPEDLPAASGAPLLLAARARWLAHRDGFVPACLIGVP
;
A
#
# COMPACT_ATOMS: atom_id res chain seq x y z
N MET A 1 -16.73 -77.31 -20.83
CA MET A 1 -15.35 -76.80 -20.89
C MET A 1 -15.39 -75.31 -21.18
N ALA A 2 -14.91 -74.53 -20.22
CA ALA A 2 -14.38 -73.15 -20.26
C ALA A 2 -14.68 -72.25 -21.49
N SER A 3 -15.32 -71.09 -21.29
CA SER A 3 -14.66 -69.85 -20.81
C SER A 3 -15.43 -68.59 -21.22
N HIS A 4 -15.58 -67.73 -20.23
CA HIS A 4 -16.02 -66.35 -20.22
C HIS A 4 -15.25 -65.43 -21.21
N GLN A 5 -15.90 -64.36 -21.69
CA GLN A 5 -15.62 -62.98 -21.23
C GLN A 5 -16.45 -61.94 -22.00
N GLY A 6 -17.28 -61.20 -21.26
CA GLY A 6 -17.94 -59.98 -21.73
C GLY A 6 -18.06 -59.03 -20.53
N ARG A 7 -17.04 -58.20 -20.34
CA ARG A 7 -16.91 -57.22 -19.25
C ARG A 7 -17.99 -56.14 -19.40
N TRP A 8 -18.87 -56.03 -18.40
CA TRP A 8 -19.74 -54.88 -18.17
C TRP A 8 -18.95 -53.85 -17.37
N GLY A 9 -18.62 -52.72 -18.01
CA GLY A 9 -18.00 -51.57 -17.35
C GLY A 9 -19.05 -50.77 -16.59
N TRP A 10 -18.97 -50.80 -15.26
CA TRP A 10 -19.72 -49.90 -14.39
C TRP A 10 -19.03 -48.53 -14.42
N SER A 11 -19.67 -47.53 -15.02
CA SER A 11 -19.26 -46.13 -14.86
C SER A 11 -19.72 -45.65 -13.49
N LEU A 12 -18.80 -45.62 -12.52
CA LEU A 12 -18.97 -44.87 -11.29
C LEU A 12 -18.97 -43.38 -11.64
N CYS A 13 -20.15 -42.76 -11.67
CA CYS A 13 -20.27 -41.31 -11.58
C CYS A 13 -19.91 -40.91 -10.15
N LEU A 14 -18.63 -40.60 -9.90
CA LEU A 14 -18.24 -39.82 -8.73
C LEU A 14 -18.78 -38.39 -8.92
N PHE A 15 -19.95 -38.13 -8.35
CA PHE A 15 -20.33 -36.77 -8.02
C PHE A 15 -19.35 -36.30 -6.95
N ALA A 16 -18.40 -35.44 -7.33
CA ALA A 16 -17.70 -34.60 -6.37
C ALA A 16 -18.75 -33.71 -5.70
N ALA A 17 -19.26 -34.16 -4.56
CA ALA A 17 -20.04 -33.30 -3.69
C ALA A 17 -19.12 -32.12 -3.36
N ALA A 18 -19.52 -30.91 -3.78
CA ALA A 18 -18.89 -29.70 -3.30
C ALA A 18 -18.93 -29.78 -1.77
N ALA A 19 -17.76 -29.80 -1.14
CA ALA A 19 -17.68 -29.72 0.30
C ALA A 19 -18.53 -28.50 0.74
N PRO A 20 -19.39 -28.64 1.76
CA PRO A 20 -20.12 -27.49 2.28
C PRO A 20 -19.09 -26.41 2.60
N ALA A 21 -19.29 -25.20 2.09
CA ALA A 21 -18.47 -24.05 2.44
C ALA A 21 -18.46 -23.98 3.97
N ALA A 22 -17.29 -24.11 4.59
CA ALA A 22 -17.16 -24.09 6.03
C ALA A 22 -17.86 -22.84 6.58
N GLU A 23 -18.73 -23.01 7.57
CA GLU A 23 -19.40 -21.89 8.21
C GLU A 23 -18.34 -20.90 8.69
N ARG A 24 -18.48 -19.63 8.31
CA ARG A 24 -17.56 -18.58 8.71
C ARG A 24 -17.57 -18.50 10.24
N PRO A 25 -16.41 -18.58 10.92
CA PRO A 25 -16.38 -18.48 12.36
C PRO A 25 -16.92 -17.11 12.78
N GLU A 26 -17.67 -17.07 13.88
CA GLU A 26 -18.23 -15.84 14.42
C GLU A 26 -17.12 -14.89 14.90
N TRP A 27 -16.05 -15.46 15.45
CA TRP A 27 -14.94 -14.74 16.07
C TRP A 27 -13.62 -15.06 15.38
N LEU A 28 -12.86 -14.03 15.05
CA LEU A 28 -11.53 -14.14 14.45
C LEU A 28 -10.45 -13.74 15.44
N PRO A 29 -9.70 -14.70 16.03
CA PRO A 29 -8.61 -14.38 16.96
C PRO A 29 -7.45 -13.65 16.26
N PHE A 30 -6.90 -12.62 16.90
CA PHE A 30 -5.78 -11.84 16.35
C PHE A 30 -4.57 -11.71 17.28
N MET A 31 -4.69 -12.10 18.55
CA MET A 31 -3.56 -12.19 19.49
C MET A 31 -3.74 -13.34 20.49
N GLY A 32 -2.61 -13.89 20.95
CA GLY A 32 -2.57 -15.04 21.87
C GLY A 32 -2.83 -16.38 21.17
N GLY A 33 -2.50 -17.50 21.83
CA GLY A 33 -2.78 -18.86 21.32
C GLY A 33 -4.27 -19.19 21.28
N GLU A 34 -4.66 -20.38 20.80
CA GLU A 34 -6.08 -20.82 20.73
C GLU A 34 -6.84 -20.68 22.07
N ALA A 35 -6.12 -20.73 23.19
CA ALA A 35 -6.67 -20.55 24.53
C ALA A 35 -7.05 -19.09 24.88
N SER A 36 -6.49 -18.08 24.21
CA SER A 36 -6.85 -16.67 24.43
C SER A 36 -7.94 -16.24 23.46
N GLN A 37 -9.15 -16.74 23.66
CA GLN A 37 -10.30 -16.32 22.86
C GLN A 37 -10.68 -14.85 23.05
N ALA A 38 -10.10 -14.19 24.06
CA ALA A 38 -10.47 -12.84 24.47
C ALA A 38 -10.00 -11.75 23.50
N HIS A 39 -9.01 -11.97 22.63
CA HIS A 39 -8.62 -11.01 21.58
C HIS A 39 -9.16 -11.47 20.22
N ALA A 40 -10.38 -11.06 19.89
CA ALA A 40 -11.01 -11.52 18.66
C ALA A 40 -11.93 -10.46 18.03
N ILE A 41 -11.94 -10.42 16.70
CA ILE A 41 -12.83 -9.58 15.89
C ILE A 41 -14.17 -10.31 15.73
N HIS A 42 -15.28 -9.60 15.90
CA HIS A 42 -16.63 -10.14 15.77
C HIS A 42 -17.10 -10.07 14.30
N LEU A 43 -16.86 -11.13 13.54
CA LEU A 43 -17.03 -11.16 12.09
C LEU A 43 -18.48 -10.99 11.64
N SER A 44 -19.45 -11.49 12.40
CA SER A 44 -20.88 -11.41 12.08
C SER A 44 -21.45 -9.99 12.16
N THR A 45 -20.77 -9.09 12.91
CA THR A 45 -21.19 -7.69 13.09
C THR A 45 -20.54 -6.73 12.10
N GLN A 46 -19.59 -7.21 11.31
CA GLN A 46 -18.89 -6.36 10.35
C GLN A 46 -19.82 -5.86 9.26
N LYS A 47 -19.78 -4.56 8.98
CA LYS A 47 -20.56 -3.93 7.92
C LYS A 47 -19.70 -2.94 7.15
N LEU A 48 -19.38 -3.30 5.90
CA LEU A 48 -18.75 -2.39 4.94
C LEU A 48 -19.80 -1.43 4.41
N ARG A 49 -19.54 -0.13 4.54
CA ARG A 49 -20.43 0.95 4.12
C ARG A 49 -20.09 1.42 2.70
N ALA A 50 -21.04 2.12 2.07
CA ALA A 50 -20.84 2.69 0.72
C ALA A 50 -19.78 3.81 0.67
N ASP A 51 -19.52 4.47 1.80
CA ASP A 51 -18.45 5.47 1.96
C ASP A 51 -17.06 4.84 2.16
N GLY A 52 -16.95 3.51 2.09
CA GLY A 52 -15.70 2.76 2.25
C GLY A 52 -15.24 2.59 3.70
N LEU A 53 -16.05 3.02 4.68
CA LEU A 53 -15.79 2.75 6.09
C LEU A 53 -16.32 1.36 6.49
N LEU A 54 -15.60 0.69 7.37
CA LEU A 54 -15.99 -0.58 7.98
C LEU A 54 -16.43 -0.33 9.42
N GLU A 55 -17.69 -0.64 9.71
CA GLU A 55 -18.15 -0.86 11.09
C GLU A 55 -17.62 -2.23 11.53
N SER A 56 -16.82 -2.24 12.59
CA SER A 56 -16.22 -3.46 13.14
C SER A 56 -16.25 -3.40 14.65
N ALA A 57 -16.16 -4.55 15.29
CA ALA A 57 -15.99 -4.60 16.72
C ALA A 57 -15.11 -5.78 17.12
N SER A 58 -14.41 -5.62 18.24
CA SER A 58 -13.56 -6.67 18.80
C SER A 58 -13.73 -6.78 20.28
N ARG A 59 -13.57 -8.00 20.79
CA ARG A 59 -13.45 -8.25 22.22
C ARG A 59 -11.99 -8.25 22.64
N TYR A 60 -11.79 -7.88 23.91
CA TYR A 60 -10.53 -7.89 24.65
C TYR A 60 -10.75 -8.49 26.04
N PRO A 61 -9.69 -9.01 26.69
CA PRO A 61 -9.72 -9.22 28.13
C PRO A 61 -10.09 -7.92 28.83
N ARG A 62 -10.92 -8.01 29.86
CA ARG A 62 -11.27 -6.85 30.67
C ARG A 62 -10.03 -6.25 31.32
N THR A 63 -9.86 -4.95 31.17
CA THR A 63 -8.86 -4.17 31.91
C THR A 63 -9.51 -3.38 33.06
N SER A 64 -8.76 -3.05 34.11
CA SER A 64 -9.25 -2.16 35.18
C SER A 64 -9.26 -0.68 34.76
N ALA A 65 -8.64 -0.34 33.63
CA ALA A 65 -8.40 1.03 33.18
C ALA A 65 -9.65 1.73 32.65
N ALA A 66 -10.70 0.99 32.29
CA ALA A 66 -11.90 1.58 31.70
C ALA A 66 -12.83 2.26 32.73
N GLY A 67 -12.58 2.20 34.04
CA GLY A 67 -13.36 2.97 35.02
C GLY A 67 -14.83 2.52 35.17
N TRP A 68 -15.10 1.23 34.98
CA TRP A 68 -16.41 0.63 35.27
C TRP A 68 -16.77 0.72 36.75
N THR A 69 -18.06 0.86 37.08
CA THR A 69 -18.52 0.79 38.48
C THR A 69 -18.26 -0.59 39.08
N ALA A 70 -18.21 -0.70 40.41
CA ALA A 70 -17.98 -1.97 41.09
C ALA A 70 -19.02 -3.05 40.72
N GLU A 71 -20.29 -2.66 40.56
CA GLU A 71 -21.37 -3.58 40.14
C GLU A 71 -21.15 -4.09 38.71
N GLN A 72 -20.85 -3.18 37.78
CA GLN A 72 -20.52 -3.55 36.40
C GLN A 72 -19.29 -4.45 36.36
N HIS A 73 -18.28 -4.17 37.17
CA HIS A 73 -17.06 -4.97 37.25
C HIS A 73 -17.31 -6.38 37.80
N GLN A 74 -18.29 -6.58 38.68
CA GLN A 74 -18.63 -7.92 39.15
C GLN A 74 -19.35 -8.76 38.09
N ARG A 75 -20.11 -8.11 37.20
CA ARG A 75 -20.93 -8.77 36.16
C ARG A 75 -20.21 -8.93 34.82
N GLY A 76 -19.28 -8.04 34.52
CA GLY A 76 -18.57 -7.99 33.24
C GLY A 76 -17.36 -8.90 33.16
N TRP A 77 -17.11 -9.42 31.96
CA TRP A 77 -16.07 -10.39 31.66
C TRP A 77 -15.17 -9.95 30.50
N TYR A 78 -15.75 -9.43 29.40
CA TYR A 78 -15.02 -8.94 28.24
C TYR A 78 -15.29 -7.47 27.99
N GLU A 79 -14.25 -6.76 27.55
CA GLU A 79 -14.40 -5.44 26.94
C GLU A 79 -14.65 -5.61 25.46
N TYR A 80 -15.65 -4.93 24.92
CA TYR A 80 -16.07 -5.01 23.54
C TYR A 80 -16.04 -3.62 22.91
N LEU A 81 -15.10 -3.42 22.00
CA LEU A 81 -14.78 -2.13 21.41
C LEU A 81 -15.39 -2.07 20.01
N GLU A 82 -16.35 -1.19 19.83
CA GLU A 82 -16.96 -0.88 18.54
C GLU A 82 -16.19 0.25 17.89
N ARG A 83 -15.96 0.15 16.58
CA ARG A 83 -15.16 1.12 15.84
C ARG A 83 -15.62 1.31 14.41
N LEU A 84 -15.26 2.47 13.88
CA LEU A 84 -15.27 2.77 12.46
C LEU A 84 -13.84 2.74 11.96
N ILE A 85 -13.58 1.96 10.92
CA ILE A 85 -12.27 1.81 10.29
C ILE A 85 -12.35 2.33 8.86
N ASP A 86 -11.40 3.15 8.47
CA ASP A 86 -11.15 3.46 7.07
C ASP A 86 -10.17 2.44 6.49
N CYS A 87 -10.69 1.42 5.79
CA CYS A 87 -9.87 0.38 5.18
C CYS A 87 -9.03 0.86 3.98
N GLU A 88 -9.10 2.14 3.60
CA GLU A 88 -8.16 2.72 2.62
C GLU A 88 -6.90 3.23 3.33
N SER A 89 -7.09 4.03 4.38
CA SER A 89 -6.03 4.72 5.10
C SER A 89 -5.55 4.00 6.36
N GLY A 90 -6.27 3.00 6.88
CA GLY A 90 -5.96 2.36 8.16
C GLY A 90 -6.31 3.21 9.40
N LEU A 91 -6.78 4.45 9.20
CA LEU A 91 -7.28 5.28 10.28
C LEU A 91 -8.55 4.67 10.87
N TYR A 92 -8.75 4.80 12.17
CA TYR A 92 -9.95 4.32 12.83
C TYR A 92 -10.31 5.20 14.03
N VAL A 93 -11.56 5.10 14.45
CA VAL A 93 -12.03 5.65 15.72
C VAL A 93 -12.88 4.62 16.43
N ASP A 94 -12.70 4.53 17.73
CA ASP A 94 -13.63 3.81 18.58
C ASP A 94 -14.90 4.63 18.74
N THR A 95 -16.04 4.01 18.48
CA THR A 95 -17.35 4.64 18.59
C THR A 95 -17.99 4.36 19.93
N ALA A 96 -17.78 3.16 20.48
CA ALA A 96 -18.30 2.81 21.79
C ALA A 96 -17.43 1.73 22.45
N LEU A 97 -17.41 1.77 23.78
CA LEU A 97 -16.90 0.67 24.60
C LEU A 97 -18.08 0.03 25.35
N SER A 98 -18.25 -1.26 25.15
CA SER A 98 -19.23 -2.10 25.81
C SER A 98 -18.54 -3.06 26.78
N LEU A 99 -19.20 -3.38 27.89
CA LEU A 99 -18.80 -4.42 28.83
C LEU A 99 -19.77 -5.59 28.63
N LEU A 100 -19.25 -6.75 28.28
CA LEU A 100 -20.03 -7.97 28.07
C LEU A 100 -19.82 -8.94 29.23
N ASP A 101 -20.83 -9.75 29.56
CA ASP A 101 -20.69 -10.88 30.47
C ASP A 101 -20.02 -12.10 29.80
N ARG A 102 -19.92 -13.23 30.51
CA ARG A 102 -19.32 -14.47 30.00
C ARG A 102 -20.06 -15.05 28.79
N ASP A 103 -21.35 -14.76 28.67
CA ASP A 103 -22.21 -15.25 27.59
C ASP A 103 -22.32 -14.22 26.45
N ASN A 104 -21.43 -13.22 26.41
CA ASN A 104 -21.40 -12.10 25.47
C ASN A 104 -22.63 -11.17 25.53
N ARG A 105 -23.36 -11.14 26.65
CA ARG A 105 -24.50 -10.23 26.82
C ARG A 105 -24.04 -8.88 27.36
N LEU A 106 -24.70 -7.82 26.89
CA LEU A 106 -24.38 -6.46 27.30
C LEU A 106 -24.66 -6.23 28.79
N VAL A 107 -23.64 -5.82 29.53
CA VAL A 107 -23.73 -5.35 30.93
C VAL A 107 -23.80 -3.84 30.98
N ALA A 108 -22.96 -3.16 30.20
CA ALA A 108 -22.93 -1.70 30.11
C ALA A 108 -22.36 -1.27 28.76
N ARG A 109 -22.70 -0.05 28.33
CA ARG A 109 -22.15 0.58 27.12
C ARG A 109 -21.91 2.06 27.38
N ARG A 110 -20.83 2.59 26.84
CA ARG A 110 -20.56 4.01 26.77
C ARG A 110 -20.12 4.37 25.37
N GLU A 111 -20.66 5.46 24.84
CA GLU A 111 -20.17 6.04 23.60
C GLU A 111 -18.82 6.71 23.87
N THR A 112 -17.89 6.56 22.94
CA THR A 112 -16.59 7.22 22.99
C THR A 112 -16.81 8.71 22.71
N ARG A 113 -16.22 9.57 23.54
CA ARG A 113 -16.38 11.01 23.35
C ARG A 113 -15.60 11.45 22.13
N ARG A 114 -16.04 12.55 21.51
CA ARG A 114 -15.34 13.14 20.38
C ARG A 114 -13.87 13.42 20.69
N ASP A 115 -13.56 13.95 21.87
CA ASP A 115 -12.18 14.31 22.22
C ASP A 115 -11.27 13.09 22.31
N ASP A 116 -11.81 11.95 22.76
CA ASP A 116 -11.08 10.68 22.77
C ASP A 116 -10.87 10.17 21.32
N GLN A 117 -11.88 10.29 20.45
CA GLN A 117 -11.75 9.95 19.02
C GLN A 117 -10.75 10.87 18.29
N LEU A 118 -10.70 12.15 18.65
CA LEU A 118 -9.70 13.07 18.13
C LEU A 118 -8.31 12.64 18.51
N GLN A 119 -8.08 12.27 19.77
CA GLN A 119 -6.77 11.78 20.21
C GLN A 119 -6.34 10.50 19.49
N GLN A 120 -7.28 9.67 19.04
CA GLN A 120 -7.00 8.47 18.25
C GLN A 120 -6.60 8.79 16.80
N ILE A 121 -7.23 9.79 16.17
CA ILE A 121 -6.92 10.21 14.80
C ILE A 121 -5.75 11.20 14.75
N ALA A 122 -5.50 11.94 15.83
CA ALA A 122 -4.38 12.86 15.92
C ALA A 122 -3.08 12.08 15.79
N LEU A 123 -2.27 12.43 14.80
CA LEU A 123 -1.05 11.72 14.51
C LEU A 123 0.15 12.62 14.72
N THR A 124 0.96 12.30 15.73
CA THR A 124 2.29 12.88 15.90
C THR A 124 3.29 12.20 14.98
N ARG A 125 4.48 12.81 14.80
CA ARG A 125 5.59 12.18 14.06
C ARG A 125 5.94 10.78 14.54
N SER A 126 5.89 10.54 15.85
CA SER A 126 6.17 9.22 16.42
C SER A 126 5.09 8.20 16.06
N ASP A 127 3.82 8.60 16.08
CA ASP A 127 2.71 7.71 15.73
C ASP A 127 2.78 7.31 14.26
N VAL A 128 3.14 8.28 13.41
CA VAL A 128 3.33 8.13 11.97
C VAL A 128 4.48 7.17 11.67
N ALA A 129 5.62 7.32 12.35
CA ALA A 129 6.77 6.43 12.21
C ALA A 129 6.50 5.01 12.73
N ALA A 130 5.66 4.87 13.75
CA ALA A 130 5.25 3.59 14.31
C ALA A 130 4.06 2.95 13.57
N HIS A 131 3.41 3.68 12.66
CA HIS A 131 2.18 3.23 12.01
C HIS A 131 2.47 2.06 11.07
N ARG A 132 1.83 0.91 11.34
CA ARG A 132 2.14 -0.35 10.67
C ARG A 132 1.25 -0.66 9.47
N TRP A 133 0.26 0.17 9.17
CA TRP A 133 -0.65 -0.06 8.04
C TRP A 133 0.11 -0.21 6.70
N PRO A 134 -0.24 -1.20 5.87
CA PRO A 134 -1.36 -2.11 6.01
C PRO A 134 -1.11 -3.33 6.89
N SER A 135 0.08 -3.66 7.37
CA SER A 135 0.34 -4.97 7.98
C SER A 135 0.32 -4.96 9.52
N HIS A 136 0.27 -6.14 10.14
CA HIS A 136 0.50 -6.36 11.57
C HIS A 136 -0.42 -5.57 12.52
N SER A 137 -1.70 -5.40 12.17
CA SER A 137 -2.69 -4.81 13.07
C SER A 137 -4.03 -5.52 13.00
N GLU A 138 -4.74 -5.52 14.11
CA GLU A 138 -6.14 -5.93 14.19
C GLU A 138 -7.03 -5.18 13.18
N ILE A 139 -6.71 -3.91 12.94
CA ILE A 139 -7.44 -3.04 12.01
C ILE A 139 -7.34 -3.59 10.59
N TRP A 140 -6.15 -3.99 10.17
CA TRP A 140 -5.97 -4.65 8.88
C TRP A 140 -6.72 -5.97 8.81
N LEU A 141 -6.60 -6.81 9.85
CA LEU A 141 -7.25 -8.11 9.83
C LEU A 141 -8.78 -7.98 9.75
N ALA A 142 -9.36 -6.97 10.41
CA ALA A 142 -10.78 -6.66 10.30
C ALA A 142 -11.15 -6.29 8.85
N CYS A 143 -10.36 -5.43 8.20
CA CYS A 143 -10.54 -5.06 6.80
C CYS A 143 -10.38 -6.26 5.84
N ALA A 144 -9.34 -7.07 6.01
CA ALA A 144 -9.10 -8.26 5.20
C ALA A 144 -10.24 -9.29 5.34
N ALA A 145 -10.66 -9.59 6.57
CA ALA A 145 -11.75 -10.53 6.84
C ALA A 145 -13.10 -10.05 6.31
N SER A 146 -13.34 -8.74 6.25
CA SER A 146 -14.57 -8.18 5.67
C SER A 146 -14.67 -8.40 4.15
N ARG A 147 -13.53 -8.63 3.48
CA ARG A 147 -13.41 -8.75 2.02
C ARG A 147 -13.32 -10.19 1.56
N ASP A 148 -12.52 -10.98 2.27
CA ASP A 148 -12.33 -12.39 1.98
C ASP A 148 -12.77 -13.21 3.20
N PRO A 149 -13.95 -13.85 3.13
CA PRO A 149 -14.41 -14.74 4.18
C PRO A 149 -13.42 -15.89 4.50
N ALA A 150 -12.55 -16.27 3.56
CA ALA A 150 -11.54 -17.31 3.76
C ALA A 150 -10.45 -16.89 4.76
N VAL A 151 -10.15 -15.58 4.86
CA VAL A 151 -9.22 -15.04 5.88
C VAL A 151 -9.75 -15.30 7.30
N GLY A 152 -11.06 -15.44 7.47
CA GLY A 152 -11.69 -15.79 8.74
C GLY A 152 -11.28 -17.16 9.29
N ALA A 153 -10.76 -18.07 8.46
CA ALA A 153 -10.40 -19.43 8.89
C ALA A 153 -8.93 -19.57 9.34
N ASP A 154 -8.01 -18.70 8.88
CA ASP A 154 -6.57 -18.82 9.16
C ASP A 154 -5.85 -17.46 9.21
N ALA A 155 -6.31 -16.56 10.08
CA ALA A 155 -5.74 -15.22 10.24
C ALA A 155 -4.24 -15.21 10.62
N ARG A 156 -3.77 -16.20 11.38
CA ARG A 156 -2.38 -16.24 11.87
C ARG A 156 -1.38 -16.55 10.75
N SER A 157 -1.73 -17.37 9.76
CA SER A 157 -0.84 -17.62 8.61
C SER A 157 -0.76 -16.41 7.66
N THR A 158 -1.81 -15.58 7.63
CA THR A 158 -1.83 -14.34 6.84
C THR A 158 -1.07 -13.17 7.50
N MET A 159 -0.85 -13.23 8.81
CA MET A 159 0.04 -12.32 9.55
C MET A 159 1.49 -12.80 9.44
N SER A 160 2.08 -12.72 8.25
CA SER A 160 3.49 -13.05 8.05
C SER A 160 4.40 -12.03 8.77
N ASP A 161 5.21 -12.50 9.73
CA ASP A 161 6.22 -11.71 10.47
C ASP A 161 7.30 -11.07 9.56
N ASN A 162 7.33 -11.42 8.27
CA ASN A 162 8.28 -10.87 7.29
C ASN A 162 7.83 -9.52 6.70
N GLY A 163 7.28 -8.64 7.54
CA GLY A 163 6.86 -7.27 7.19
C GLY A 163 8.01 -6.33 6.78
N GLY A 164 8.82 -6.75 5.81
CA GLY A 164 9.77 -5.90 5.12
C GLY A 164 9.08 -4.92 4.16
N PRO A 165 9.78 -3.84 3.76
CA PRO A 165 9.27 -2.85 2.83
C PRO A 165 8.94 -3.51 1.48
N TYR A 166 7.66 -3.60 1.12
CA TYR A 166 7.12 -4.24 -0.10
C TYR A 166 7.79 -5.59 -0.39
N ALA A 167 7.20 -6.71 0.03
CA ALA A 167 7.77 -8.03 -0.20
C ALA A 167 7.64 -8.44 -1.69
N TYR A 168 8.30 -7.70 -2.60
CA TYR A 168 8.46 -8.08 -3.98
C TYR A 168 9.14 -9.44 -4.02
N ASP A 169 8.51 -10.38 -4.71
CA ASP A 169 9.07 -11.71 -4.90
C ASP A 169 10.05 -11.66 -6.07
N PHE A 170 11.25 -11.14 -5.79
CA PHE A 170 12.34 -11.05 -6.75
C PHE A 170 12.80 -12.44 -7.22
N GLU A 171 12.71 -13.46 -6.36
CA GLU A 171 13.07 -14.84 -6.71
C GLU A 171 12.13 -15.40 -7.78
N ALA A 172 10.81 -15.28 -7.59
CA ALA A 172 9.84 -15.72 -8.59
C ALA A 172 9.93 -14.95 -9.91
N ILE A 173 10.33 -13.68 -9.88
CA ILE A 173 10.64 -12.92 -11.11
C ILE A 173 11.91 -13.48 -11.76
N GLY A 174 12.97 -13.76 -10.99
CA GLY A 174 14.21 -14.32 -11.51
C GLY A 174 14.05 -15.71 -12.12
N ALA A 175 13.15 -16.54 -11.59
CA ALA A 175 12.83 -17.87 -12.13
C ALA A 175 12.12 -17.81 -13.50
N SER A 176 11.43 -16.71 -13.79
CA SER A 176 10.74 -16.50 -15.07
C SER A 176 10.84 -15.02 -15.45
N PRO A 177 12.02 -14.57 -15.92
CA PRO A 177 12.27 -13.15 -16.14
C PRO A 177 11.44 -12.63 -17.32
N PRO A 178 10.92 -11.39 -17.22
CA PRO A 178 10.32 -10.72 -18.37
C PRO A 178 11.36 -10.43 -19.46
N PRO A 179 10.92 -10.17 -20.71
CA PRO A 179 11.83 -10.02 -21.86
C PRO A 179 12.67 -8.74 -21.83
N ASP A 180 12.24 -7.70 -21.11
CA ASP A 180 12.90 -6.40 -21.08
C ASP A 180 12.65 -5.64 -19.76
N GLY A 181 13.31 -4.50 -19.59
CA GLY A 181 13.20 -3.66 -18.40
C GLY A 181 11.80 -3.09 -18.18
N ASN A 182 11.02 -2.87 -19.24
CA ASN A 182 9.62 -2.47 -19.10
C ASN A 182 8.79 -3.59 -18.49
N GLY A 183 8.94 -4.82 -18.98
CA GLY A 183 8.27 -6.00 -18.44
C GLY A 183 8.67 -6.26 -16.98
N LEU A 184 9.92 -5.95 -16.59
CA LEU A 184 10.35 -6.00 -15.19
C LEU A 184 9.58 -5.00 -14.33
N TYR A 185 9.49 -3.74 -14.76
CA TYR A 185 8.72 -2.72 -14.05
C TYR A 185 7.25 -3.12 -13.90
N GLU A 186 6.59 -3.53 -14.99
CA GLU A 186 5.16 -3.89 -14.95
C GLU A 186 4.92 -5.11 -14.05
N ARG A 187 5.84 -6.09 -14.00
CA ARG A 187 5.71 -7.25 -13.12
C ARG A 187 5.87 -6.90 -11.64
N LEU A 188 6.84 -6.05 -11.30
CA LEU A 188 6.99 -5.54 -9.93
C LEU A 188 5.77 -4.72 -9.50
N ARG A 189 5.32 -3.82 -10.38
CA ARG A 189 4.11 -3.03 -10.16
C ARG A 189 2.88 -3.92 -9.93
N ALA A 190 2.71 -4.96 -10.74
CA ALA A 190 1.59 -5.89 -10.61
C ALA A 190 1.61 -6.65 -9.28
N GLN A 191 2.78 -6.98 -8.73
CA GLN A 191 2.87 -7.57 -7.39
C GLN A 191 2.37 -6.60 -6.32
N TYR A 192 2.78 -5.33 -6.38
CA TYR A 192 2.28 -4.30 -5.46
C TYR A 192 0.77 -4.06 -5.63
N ASP A 193 0.27 -3.97 -6.86
CA ASP A 193 -1.16 -3.79 -7.12
C ASP A 193 -1.99 -4.96 -6.59
N ALA A 194 -1.48 -6.20 -6.73
CA ALA A 194 -2.11 -7.39 -6.18
C ALA A 194 -2.11 -7.41 -4.64
N GLU A 195 -1.01 -6.99 -4.00
CA GLU A 195 -0.92 -6.82 -2.55
C GLU A 195 -1.92 -5.75 -2.06
N ARG A 196 -1.92 -4.56 -2.68
CA ARG A 196 -2.84 -3.48 -2.33
C ARG A 196 -4.31 -3.84 -2.56
N ALA A 197 -4.62 -4.64 -3.57
CA ALA A 197 -5.97 -5.13 -3.80
C ALA A 197 -6.45 -6.04 -2.65
N ARG A 198 -5.56 -6.83 -2.04
CA ARG A 198 -5.87 -7.62 -0.83
C ARG A 198 -6.08 -6.70 0.38
N ASP A 199 -5.21 -5.71 0.55
CA ASP A 199 -5.10 -4.96 1.81
C ASP A 199 -5.96 -3.70 1.92
N SER A 200 -6.31 -3.06 0.80
CA SER A 200 -6.96 -1.74 0.81
C SER A 200 -8.05 -1.57 -0.24
N MET A 201 -9.05 -0.72 0.04
CA MET A 201 -9.97 -0.18 -0.97
C MET A 201 -9.34 1.09 -1.52
N PRO A 202 -8.57 1.09 -2.62
CA PRO A 202 -8.21 2.35 -3.24
C PRO A 202 -9.50 3.02 -3.72
N SER A 203 -9.76 4.24 -3.28
CA SER A 203 -10.73 5.09 -3.95
C SER A 203 -10.21 5.32 -5.37
N PRO A 204 -10.94 4.92 -6.43
CA PRO A 204 -10.52 5.23 -7.79
C PRO A 204 -10.56 6.74 -7.94
N ARG A 205 -9.39 7.37 -7.91
CA ARG A 205 -9.30 8.81 -8.10
C ARG A 205 -9.36 9.09 -9.60
N PRO A 206 -10.35 9.86 -10.09
CA PRO A 206 -10.37 10.26 -11.48
C PRO A 206 -9.10 11.05 -11.79
N ALA A 207 -8.54 10.83 -12.97
CA ALA A 207 -7.41 11.61 -13.43
C ALA A 207 -7.79 13.09 -13.46
N GLY A 208 -6.93 13.93 -12.89
CA GLY A 208 -7.02 15.38 -12.99
C GLY A 208 -6.74 15.85 -14.44
N PRO A 209 -7.06 17.11 -14.75
CA PRO A 209 -6.78 17.69 -16.05
C PRO A 209 -5.27 17.64 -16.36
N ALA A 210 -4.90 17.51 -17.62
CA ALA A 210 -3.49 17.46 -18.03
C ALA A 210 -2.70 18.66 -17.49
N ALA A 211 -1.48 18.40 -17.02
CA ALA A 211 -0.60 19.45 -16.55
C ALA A 211 -0.15 20.37 -17.70
N GLY A 212 0.08 21.64 -17.36
CA GLY A 212 0.71 22.60 -18.27
C GLY A 212 2.17 22.28 -18.62
N PRO A 213 2.76 23.07 -19.54
CA PRO A 213 4.16 22.93 -19.91
C PRO A 213 5.08 23.24 -18.73
N TYR A 214 6.24 22.59 -18.72
CA TYR A 214 7.29 22.85 -17.75
C TYR A 214 7.91 24.24 -17.96
N LYS A 215 8.18 24.98 -16.87
CA LYS A 215 8.64 26.39 -16.90
C LYS A 215 10.04 26.63 -16.29
N GLY A 216 10.74 25.58 -15.85
CA GLY A 216 12.05 25.68 -15.16
C GLY A 216 13.25 25.23 -16.02
N ALA A 217 14.38 24.99 -15.37
CA ALA A 217 15.57 24.42 -16.01
C ALA A 217 15.33 22.94 -16.39
N PRO A 218 15.68 22.50 -17.61
CA PRO A 218 15.28 21.18 -18.10
C PRO A 218 15.94 20.01 -17.37
N TRP A 219 17.07 20.26 -16.71
CA TRP A 219 17.87 19.29 -15.98
C TRP A 219 17.95 19.66 -14.51
N LEU A 220 17.78 18.66 -13.64
CA LEU A 220 17.84 18.80 -12.20
C LEU A 220 18.85 17.79 -11.63
N THR A 221 19.81 18.28 -10.86
CA THR A 221 20.64 17.42 -10.00
C THR A 221 19.89 17.22 -8.69
N VAL A 222 19.75 15.97 -8.25
CA VAL A 222 19.08 15.62 -6.99
C VAL A 222 20.12 15.05 -6.03
N GLY A 223 20.20 15.63 -4.82
CA GLY A 223 21.17 15.25 -3.79
C GLY A 223 22.63 15.55 -4.15
N ASP A 224 23.55 15.01 -3.35
CA ASP A 224 25.01 15.15 -3.51
C ASP A 224 25.63 14.02 -4.36
N HIS A 225 24.81 13.22 -5.05
CA HIS A 225 25.27 12.01 -5.71
C HIS A 225 25.86 12.25 -7.11
N GLU A 226 26.95 11.54 -7.42
CA GLU A 226 27.65 11.52 -8.71
C GLU A 226 26.85 10.88 -9.87
N ALA A 227 25.58 10.49 -9.65
CA ALA A 227 24.78 9.69 -10.59
C ALA A 227 24.28 10.46 -11.83
N GLY A 228 24.54 11.75 -11.93
CA GLY A 228 24.18 12.60 -13.06
C GLY A 228 22.80 13.25 -12.95
N ALA A 229 22.50 14.19 -13.86
CA ALA A 229 21.31 15.03 -13.80
C ALA A 229 20.07 14.37 -14.43
N TRP A 230 18.89 14.64 -13.86
CA TRP A 230 17.58 14.14 -14.29
C TRP A 230 16.88 15.12 -15.24
N HIS A 231 16.30 14.63 -16.34
CA HIS A 231 15.62 15.43 -17.36
C HIS A 231 14.17 15.76 -16.97
N VAL A 232 14.00 16.65 -15.98
CA VAL A 232 12.68 17.02 -15.42
C VAL A 232 11.73 17.68 -16.42
N ALA A 233 12.23 18.39 -17.44
CA ALA A 233 11.38 18.91 -18.52
C ALA A 233 10.74 17.79 -19.35
N GLY A 234 11.46 16.69 -19.56
CA GLY A 234 11.01 15.50 -20.27
C GLY A 234 10.19 14.53 -19.45
N LEU A 235 9.89 14.84 -18.18
CA LEU A 235 9.10 13.98 -17.30
C LEU A 235 7.72 13.72 -17.92
N ARG A 236 7.31 12.44 -17.93
CA ARG A 236 5.99 11.99 -18.37
C ARG A 236 5.24 11.33 -17.22
N HIS A 237 3.92 11.43 -17.22
CA HIS A 237 3.03 10.68 -16.34
C HIS A 237 1.80 10.28 -17.13
N ARG A 238 1.53 8.97 -17.16
CA ARG A 238 0.44 8.37 -17.96
C ARG A 238 -0.76 7.92 -17.11
N GLY A 239 -0.74 8.21 -15.80
CA GLY A 239 -1.72 7.74 -14.84
C GLY A 239 -1.19 6.64 -13.93
N GLY A 240 -1.98 6.32 -12.91
CA GLY A 240 -1.68 5.23 -11.96
C GLY A 240 -0.45 5.47 -11.07
N GLY A 241 0.04 6.70 -10.96
CA GLY A 241 1.20 7.05 -10.13
C GLY A 241 2.56 6.74 -10.77
N THR A 242 2.61 6.36 -12.05
CA THR A 242 3.85 6.03 -12.75
C THR A 242 4.39 7.22 -13.52
N ILE A 243 5.61 7.63 -13.20
CA ILE A 243 6.34 8.64 -13.98
C ILE A 243 7.47 8.00 -14.79
N GLU A 244 7.76 8.61 -15.93
CA GLU A 244 8.90 8.26 -16.79
C GLU A 244 9.83 9.46 -16.89
N VAL A 245 11.14 9.22 -16.75
CA VAL A 245 12.15 10.28 -16.78
C VAL A 245 13.50 9.71 -17.21
N ALA A 246 14.34 10.55 -17.83
CA ALA A 246 15.69 10.17 -18.22
C ALA A 246 16.73 10.75 -17.27
N GLN A 247 17.77 9.99 -16.96
CA GLN A 247 18.94 10.41 -16.22
C GLN A 247 20.15 10.44 -17.16
N ARG A 248 20.97 11.50 -17.14
CA ARG A 248 22.29 11.48 -17.78
C ARG A 248 23.21 10.54 -17.01
N ALA A 249 23.86 9.63 -17.70
CA ALA A 249 24.85 8.75 -17.08
C ALA A 249 26.23 9.03 -17.68
N GLY A 250 27.25 9.13 -16.82
CA GLY A 250 28.61 9.50 -17.22
C GLY A 250 29.38 8.41 -17.97
N HIS A 251 29.03 7.12 -17.78
CA HIS A 251 29.73 6.02 -18.42
C HIS A 251 28.86 4.74 -18.49
N ASP A 252 28.86 4.05 -19.63
CA ASP A 252 28.41 2.65 -19.72
C ASP A 252 29.63 1.73 -19.65
N ARG A 253 29.59 0.74 -18.75
CA ARG A 253 30.65 -0.27 -18.64
C ARG A 253 30.67 -1.21 -19.85
N GLN A 254 29.55 -1.35 -20.55
CA GLN A 254 29.42 -2.23 -21.72
C GLN A 254 28.62 -1.54 -22.82
N PRO A 255 29.20 -0.50 -23.47
CA PRO A 255 28.51 0.18 -24.54
C PRO A 255 28.40 -0.73 -25.77
N PRO A 256 27.30 -0.64 -26.54
CA PRO A 256 27.20 -1.28 -27.84
C PRO A 256 28.38 -0.92 -28.76
N PRO A 257 28.97 -1.87 -29.49
CA PRO A 257 30.25 -1.71 -30.18
C PRO A 257 30.23 -0.74 -31.38
N ALA A 258 29.06 -0.24 -31.79
CA ALA A 258 28.88 0.62 -32.95
C ALA A 258 28.63 2.10 -32.59
N LEU A 259 28.82 2.48 -31.33
CA LEU A 259 28.57 3.84 -30.86
C LEU A 259 29.84 4.69 -30.91
N PRO A 260 29.74 5.99 -31.26
CA PRO A 260 30.80 6.95 -31.05
C PRO A 260 31.24 7.02 -29.58
N ASP A 261 32.52 7.25 -29.32
CA ASP A 261 33.09 7.36 -27.97
C ASP A 261 32.50 8.54 -27.18
N ASP A 262 31.99 9.56 -27.87
CA ASP A 262 31.37 10.77 -27.32
C ASP A 262 29.83 10.70 -27.27
N ALA A 263 29.24 9.51 -27.47
CA ALA A 263 27.78 9.37 -27.42
C ALA A 263 27.23 9.70 -26.01
N ASP A 264 26.24 10.59 -25.98
CA ASP A 264 25.55 10.99 -24.75
C ASP A 264 24.62 9.86 -24.27
N LEU A 265 24.97 9.22 -23.15
CA LEU A 265 24.13 8.19 -22.54
C LEU A 265 23.05 8.79 -21.63
N ARG A 266 21.81 8.39 -21.89
CA ARG A 266 20.67 8.62 -20.99
C ARG A 266 20.04 7.30 -20.59
N ILE A 267 19.85 7.09 -19.30
CA ILE A 267 19.10 5.94 -18.78
C ILE A 267 17.65 6.39 -18.59
N GLU A 268 16.71 5.70 -19.22
CA GLU A 268 15.28 5.93 -19.03
C GLU A 268 14.80 5.10 -17.84
N HIS A 269 14.10 5.75 -16.91
CA HIS A 269 13.55 5.14 -15.71
C HIS A 269 12.02 5.21 -15.72
N LYS A 270 11.40 4.15 -15.20
CA LYS A 270 10.03 4.18 -14.69
C LYS A 270 10.06 4.23 -13.17
N ILE A 271 9.26 5.12 -12.60
CA ILE A 271 9.16 5.30 -11.14
C ILE A 271 7.70 5.14 -10.72
N ASP A 272 7.43 4.25 -9.78
CA ASP A 272 6.13 4.16 -9.12
C ASP A 272 6.11 5.09 -7.90
N CYS A 273 5.43 6.23 -8.02
CA CYS A 273 5.31 7.21 -6.94
C CYS A 273 4.41 6.76 -5.79
N ARG A 274 3.85 5.55 -5.82
CA ARG A 274 3.15 4.96 -4.67
C ARG A 274 4.12 4.23 -3.75
N THR A 275 5.22 3.70 -4.30
CA THR A 275 6.17 2.85 -3.59
C THR A 275 7.60 3.38 -3.55
N GLY A 276 7.91 4.38 -4.37
CA GLY A 276 9.27 4.89 -4.55
C GLY A 276 10.14 4.00 -5.43
N LEU A 277 9.60 2.93 -6.01
CA LEU A 277 10.32 1.99 -6.84
C LEU A 277 10.83 2.69 -8.12
N ILE A 278 12.15 2.75 -8.30
CA ILE A 278 12.80 3.22 -9.52
C ILE A 278 13.31 2.00 -10.28
N VAL A 279 12.90 1.83 -11.54
CA VAL A 279 13.42 0.78 -12.42
C VAL A 279 14.02 1.42 -13.67
N PRO A 280 15.31 1.21 -13.97
CA PRO A 280 15.86 1.58 -15.26
C PRO A 280 15.30 0.63 -16.32
N VAL A 281 14.66 1.16 -17.36
CA VAL A 281 13.95 0.36 -18.38
C VAL A 281 14.65 0.36 -19.73
N ALA A 282 15.42 1.40 -20.05
CA ALA A 282 16.18 1.48 -21.29
C ALA A 282 17.45 2.33 -21.14
N LYS A 283 18.43 2.07 -22.01
CA LYS A 283 19.56 2.94 -22.30
C LYS A 283 19.33 3.59 -23.65
N ALA A 284 19.39 4.91 -23.72
CA ALA A 284 19.25 5.68 -24.93
C ALA A 284 20.53 6.49 -25.17
N TYR A 285 21.14 6.28 -26.33
CA TYR A 285 22.38 6.93 -26.75
C TYR A 285 22.06 8.01 -27.76
N TYR A 286 22.55 9.21 -27.52
CA TYR A 286 22.36 10.37 -28.37
C TYR A 286 23.69 10.78 -28.99
N ALA A 287 23.64 11.42 -30.14
CA ALA A 287 24.84 12.07 -30.69
C ALA A 287 25.27 13.20 -29.75
N ALA A 288 26.58 13.39 -29.59
CA ALA A 288 27.14 14.45 -28.75
C ALA A 288 26.48 15.81 -29.02
N ASP A 289 26.12 16.52 -27.94
CA ASP A 289 25.51 17.85 -27.97
C ASP A 289 24.22 17.94 -28.82
N SER A 290 23.52 16.82 -28.99
CA SER A 290 22.34 16.72 -29.86
C SER A 290 21.22 15.89 -29.23
N GLU A 291 19.98 16.17 -29.61
CA GLU A 291 18.82 15.31 -29.28
C GLU A 291 18.62 14.19 -30.32
N ARG A 292 19.58 13.98 -31.24
CA ARG A 292 19.52 12.90 -32.23
C ARG A 292 19.81 11.55 -31.56
N LEU A 293 18.76 10.73 -31.39
CA LEU A 293 18.87 9.35 -30.93
C LEU A 293 19.67 8.50 -31.93
N LEU A 294 20.73 7.86 -31.46
CA LEU A 294 21.55 6.91 -32.20
C LEU A 294 21.06 5.47 -32.00
N LEU A 295 20.83 5.10 -30.75
CA LEU A 295 20.46 3.74 -30.37
C LEU A 295 19.64 3.77 -29.08
N ARG A 296 18.66 2.88 -28.98
CA ARG A 296 17.92 2.62 -27.74
C ARG A 296 17.89 1.12 -27.49
N THR A 297 18.35 0.69 -26.33
CA THR A 297 18.37 -0.71 -25.92
C THR A 297 17.66 -0.89 -24.57
N SER A 298 17.08 -2.05 -24.32
CA SER A 298 16.58 -2.39 -22.98
C SER A 298 17.73 -2.47 -21.98
N THR A 299 17.47 -2.16 -20.72
CA THR A 299 18.35 -2.57 -19.63
C THR A 299 18.40 -4.09 -19.47
N PRO A 300 19.54 -4.66 -19.02
CA PRO A 300 19.64 -6.08 -18.72
C PRO A 300 18.78 -6.44 -17.50
N VAL A 301 17.77 -7.28 -17.70
CA VAL A 301 16.77 -7.61 -16.67
C VAL A 301 17.39 -8.27 -15.44
N PHE A 302 18.30 -9.23 -15.61
CA PHE A 302 18.94 -9.93 -14.50
C PHE A 302 19.78 -9.00 -13.62
N ASP A 303 20.64 -8.17 -14.22
CA ASP A 303 21.48 -7.22 -13.47
C ASP A 303 20.63 -6.19 -12.74
N THR A 304 19.55 -5.72 -13.40
CA THR A 304 18.58 -4.80 -12.81
C THR A 304 17.87 -5.44 -11.61
N LEU A 305 17.38 -6.67 -11.76
CA LEU A 305 16.71 -7.42 -10.70
C LEU A 305 17.63 -7.65 -9.50
N GLN A 306 18.89 -8.02 -9.74
CA GLN A 306 19.87 -8.24 -8.68
C GLN A 306 20.18 -6.95 -7.91
N THR A 307 20.26 -5.82 -8.60
CA THR A 307 20.47 -4.51 -7.99
C THR A 307 19.26 -4.12 -7.13
N LEU A 308 18.05 -4.21 -7.68
CA LEU A 308 16.81 -3.90 -6.96
C LEU A 308 16.60 -4.78 -5.73
N SER A 309 16.86 -6.09 -5.86
CA SER A 309 16.75 -7.03 -4.73
C SER A 309 17.73 -6.70 -3.61
N ARG A 310 18.94 -6.25 -3.95
CA ARG A 310 19.92 -5.79 -2.96
C ARG A 310 19.43 -4.51 -2.29
N ASP A 311 19.02 -3.51 -3.06
CA ASP A 311 18.60 -2.21 -2.52
C ASP A 311 17.38 -2.34 -1.59
N ALA A 312 16.44 -3.24 -1.92
CA ALA A 312 15.28 -3.54 -1.09
C ALA A 312 15.63 -4.09 0.31
N GLN A 313 16.80 -4.73 0.47
CA GLN A 313 17.24 -5.24 1.78
C GLN A 313 17.69 -4.13 2.74
N TRP A 314 18.01 -2.94 2.22
CA TRP A 314 18.65 -1.87 3.00
C TRP A 314 17.85 -0.56 3.03
N ALA A 315 16.78 -0.43 2.23
CA ALA A 315 16.07 0.83 2.03
C ALA A 315 14.66 0.85 2.65
N SER A 316 14.44 1.70 3.66
CA SER A 316 13.12 2.09 4.17
C SER A 316 12.78 3.57 3.90
N ALA A 317 13.31 4.13 2.80
CA ALA A 317 13.09 5.53 2.42
C ALA A 317 11.66 5.84 1.93
N TRP A 318 10.80 4.81 1.85
CA TRP A 318 9.42 4.94 1.43
C TRP A 318 8.51 4.07 2.28
N THR A 319 7.42 4.65 2.77
CA THR A 319 6.37 3.92 3.48
C THR A 319 5.16 3.73 2.57
N PRO A 320 4.57 2.52 2.48
CA PRO A 320 3.41 2.24 1.63
C PRO A 320 2.21 3.18 1.86
N TRP A 321 2.12 3.75 3.05
CA TRP A 321 1.02 4.58 3.51
C TRP A 321 1.26 6.09 3.40
N LEU A 322 2.49 6.57 3.66
CA LEU A 322 2.78 8.02 3.80
C LEU A 322 3.67 8.57 2.70
N GLY A 323 4.23 7.69 1.87
CA GLY A 323 5.15 8.10 0.83
C GLY A 323 6.60 8.19 1.33
N PRO A 324 7.41 9.08 0.75
CA PRO A 324 8.84 9.18 1.04
C PRO A 324 9.08 9.66 2.48
N THR A 325 9.96 8.96 3.21
CA THR A 325 10.40 9.30 4.57
C THR A 325 11.76 9.98 4.62
N LEU A 326 12.54 9.83 3.56
CA LEU A 326 13.85 10.45 3.38
C LEU A 326 13.93 11.14 2.02
N PRO A 327 14.75 12.20 1.88
CA PRO A 327 15.05 12.77 0.57
C PRO A 327 15.78 11.73 -0.31
N GLY A 328 15.53 11.79 -1.62
CA GLY A 328 16.16 10.91 -2.61
C GLY A 328 15.57 11.14 -4.00
N ASP A 329 16.14 10.47 -5.01
CA ASP A 329 15.75 10.63 -6.42
C ASP A 329 14.26 10.39 -6.64
N ALA A 330 13.73 9.26 -6.16
CA ALA A 330 12.32 8.90 -6.31
C ALA A 330 11.42 9.99 -5.70
N ALA A 331 11.75 10.42 -4.48
CA ALA A 331 10.98 11.42 -3.75
C ALA A 331 10.96 12.75 -4.52
N ALA A 332 12.14 13.26 -4.91
CA ALA A 332 12.27 14.53 -5.62
C ALA A 332 11.53 14.53 -6.96
N LEU A 333 11.63 13.44 -7.73
CA LEU A 333 10.99 13.31 -9.03
C LEU A 333 9.47 13.18 -8.91
N CYS A 334 8.99 12.43 -7.92
CA CYS A 334 7.57 12.31 -7.61
C CYS A 334 6.95 13.61 -7.10
N PHE A 335 7.63 14.34 -6.21
CA PHE A 335 7.24 15.69 -5.79
C PHE A 335 7.21 16.67 -6.98
N ALA A 336 8.21 16.61 -7.88
CA ALA A 336 8.24 17.46 -9.07
C ALA A 336 7.07 17.17 -10.02
N ALA A 337 6.73 15.88 -10.21
CA ALA A 337 5.60 15.47 -11.02
C ALA A 337 4.26 15.91 -10.41
N ALA A 338 4.07 15.71 -9.11
CA ALA A 338 2.88 16.13 -8.39
C ALA A 338 2.72 17.66 -8.36
N ALA A 339 3.79 18.42 -8.12
CA ALA A 339 3.77 19.88 -8.21
C ALA A 339 3.37 20.36 -9.63
N ARG A 340 3.82 19.66 -10.68
CA ARG A 340 3.42 19.93 -12.06
C ARG A 340 1.91 19.68 -12.29
N CYS A 341 1.33 18.68 -11.64
CA CYS A 341 -0.12 18.46 -11.64
C CYS A 341 -0.90 19.52 -10.85
N ASN A 342 -0.34 20.01 -9.74
CA ASN A 342 -1.02 20.91 -8.81
C ASN A 342 -0.74 22.41 -9.09
N GLY A 343 -0.40 22.76 -10.32
CA GLY A 343 -0.21 24.16 -10.74
C GLY A 343 1.01 24.85 -10.13
N GLY A 344 2.06 24.08 -9.78
CA GLY A 344 3.29 24.60 -9.19
C GLY A 344 3.21 24.92 -7.71
N LYS A 345 2.10 24.57 -7.03
CA LYS A 345 2.05 24.61 -5.56
C LYS A 345 2.97 23.52 -5.03
N ALA A 346 4.16 23.91 -4.59
CA ALA A 346 5.05 23.03 -3.86
C ALA A 346 4.33 22.57 -2.58
N GLN A 347 4.10 21.27 -2.44
CA GLN A 347 3.96 20.70 -1.11
C GLN A 347 5.38 20.53 -0.57
N ALA A 348 5.62 20.97 0.67
CA ALA A 348 6.95 21.00 1.24
C ALA A 348 7.58 19.60 1.16
N PRO A 349 8.81 19.47 0.63
CA PRO A 349 9.51 18.20 0.69
C PRO A 349 9.76 17.86 2.16
N GLY A 350 9.19 16.75 2.64
CA GLY A 350 9.62 16.13 3.89
C GLY A 350 9.00 16.65 5.19
N THR A 351 7.82 17.28 5.19
CA THR A 351 7.01 17.23 6.42
C THR A 351 6.42 15.84 6.53
N LEU A 352 6.78 15.11 7.59
CA LEU A 352 6.04 13.91 7.99
C LEU A 352 4.56 14.29 8.03
N PHE A 353 3.71 13.44 7.43
CA PHE A 353 2.27 13.62 7.49
C PHE A 353 1.85 13.68 8.96
N GLU A 354 1.11 14.71 9.33
CA GLU A 354 0.52 14.86 10.66
C GLU A 354 -0.94 15.25 10.48
N ILE A 355 -1.79 14.84 11.43
CA ILE A 355 -3.18 15.26 11.47
C ILE A 355 -3.37 16.12 12.70
N ASP A 356 -3.49 17.43 12.49
CA ASP A 356 -3.82 18.39 13.53
C ASP A 356 -5.32 18.30 13.88
N PRO A 357 -5.69 18.07 15.15
CA PRO A 357 -7.08 18.06 15.61
C PRO A 357 -7.86 19.36 15.33
N GLU A 358 -7.19 20.51 15.30
CA GLU A 358 -7.84 21.81 15.04
C GLU A 358 -8.36 21.93 13.60
N ASP A 359 -7.78 21.12 12.71
CA ASP A 359 -8.06 21.07 11.29
C ASP A 359 -9.22 20.12 10.90
N LEU A 360 -9.82 19.47 11.91
CA LEU A 360 -10.87 18.47 11.79
C LEU A 360 -12.24 18.99 12.25
N PRO A 361 -13.36 18.43 11.73
CA PRO A 361 -14.70 18.91 12.05
C PRO A 361 -15.08 18.70 13.53
N ALA A 362 -16.08 19.47 13.98
CA ALA A 362 -16.67 19.33 15.32
C ALA A 362 -17.54 18.07 15.49
N ALA A 363 -17.76 17.29 14.42
CA ALA A 363 -18.53 16.04 14.47
C ALA A 363 -17.66 14.84 14.91
N SER A 364 -18.28 13.81 15.48
CA SER A 364 -17.65 12.52 15.85
C SER A 364 -17.95 11.42 14.83
N GLY A 365 -17.25 10.28 14.91
CA GLY A 365 -17.50 9.10 14.09
C GLY A 365 -17.15 9.29 12.62
N ALA A 366 -18.03 8.87 11.71
CA ALA A 366 -17.76 8.85 10.26
C ALA A 366 -17.35 10.22 9.68
N PRO A 367 -18.03 11.36 9.97
CA PRO A 367 -17.58 12.67 9.48
C PRO A 367 -16.15 13.03 9.88
N LEU A 368 -15.73 12.68 11.10
CA LEU A 368 -14.38 12.92 11.59
C LEU A 368 -13.36 12.10 10.79
N LEU A 369 -13.62 10.80 10.65
CA LEU A 369 -12.74 9.87 9.95
C LEU A 369 -12.65 10.17 8.45
N LEU A 370 -13.74 10.57 7.81
CA LEU A 370 -13.76 10.99 6.40
C LEU A 370 -12.98 12.29 6.17
N ALA A 371 -13.02 13.23 7.13
CA ALA A 371 -12.18 14.44 7.07
C ALA A 371 -10.68 14.10 7.22
N ALA A 372 -10.35 13.17 8.12
CA ALA A 372 -8.99 12.67 8.28
C ALA A 372 -8.49 11.96 7.01
N ARG A 373 -9.34 11.12 6.37
CA ARG A 373 -9.06 10.53 5.04
C ARG A 373 -8.77 11.60 4.00
N ALA A 374 -9.58 12.66 3.95
CA ALA A 374 -9.38 13.74 2.97
C ALA A 374 -8.03 14.44 3.16
N ARG A 375 -7.57 14.63 4.40
CA ARG A 375 -6.23 15.16 4.71
C ARG A 375 -5.13 14.20 4.26
N TRP A 376 -5.26 12.91 4.55
CA TRP A 376 -4.33 11.88 4.07
C TRP A 376 -4.25 11.84 2.53
N LEU A 377 -5.40 11.89 1.85
CA LEU A 377 -5.47 11.93 0.38
C LEU A 377 -4.81 13.19 -0.20
N ALA A 378 -4.93 14.34 0.48
CA ALA A 378 -4.30 15.59 0.07
C ALA A 378 -2.78 15.57 0.25
N HIS A 379 -2.30 14.93 1.33
CA HIS A 379 -0.87 14.64 1.52
C HIS A 379 -0.34 13.71 0.44
N ARG A 380 -1.09 12.65 0.11
CA ARG A 380 -0.73 11.70 -0.95
C ARG A 380 -0.65 12.35 -2.33
N ASP A 381 -1.52 13.31 -2.65
CA ASP A 381 -1.45 14.11 -3.88
C ASP A 381 -0.20 14.99 -3.98
N GLY A 382 0.52 15.17 -2.88
CA GLY A 382 1.80 15.85 -2.84
C GLY A 382 2.90 15.12 -3.58
N PHE A 383 2.82 13.79 -3.66
CA PHE A 383 3.86 12.96 -4.25
C PHE A 383 3.34 11.93 -5.25
N VAL A 384 2.04 11.59 -5.24
CA VAL A 384 1.41 10.76 -6.28
C VAL A 384 0.72 11.68 -7.29
N PRO A 385 1.29 11.91 -8.49
CA PRO A 385 0.67 12.77 -9.49
C PRO A 385 -0.68 12.21 -9.96
N ALA A 386 -1.70 13.07 -10.00
CA ALA A 386 -3.06 12.70 -10.42
C ALA A 386 -3.40 13.07 -11.88
N CYS A 387 -2.52 13.78 -12.59
CA CYS A 387 -2.77 14.33 -13.92
C CYS A 387 -1.88 13.72 -15.00
N LEU A 388 -2.28 13.75 -16.27
CA LEU A 388 -1.35 13.40 -17.35
C LEU A 388 -0.27 14.49 -17.52
N ILE A 389 0.97 14.06 -17.75
CA ILE A 389 2.12 14.93 -18.01
C ILE A 389 2.77 14.51 -19.33
N GLY A 390 2.93 15.47 -20.24
CA GLY A 390 3.52 15.25 -21.57
C GLY A 390 2.48 14.88 -22.64
N VAL A 391 2.92 14.85 -23.89
CA VAL A 391 2.09 14.52 -25.06
C VAL A 391 2.06 12.99 -25.24
N PRO A 392 0.96 12.35 -25.67
CA PRO A 392 0.94 10.99 -26.22
C PRO A 392 2.19 10.64 -27.01
#